data_AF-A0A6G3WV82-F1
#
_entry.id   AF-A0A6G3WV82-F1
#
_cell.length_a   1.000
_cell.length_b   1.000
_cell.length_c   1.000
_cell.angle_alpha   90.00
_cell.angle_beta   90.00
_cell.angle_gamma   90.00
#
_symmetry.space_group_name_H-M   'P 1'
#
loop_
_entity.id
_entity.type
_entity.pdbx_description
1 polymer ?
#
loop_
_entity_poly.entity_id
_entity_poly.type
_entity_poly.pdbx_seq_one_letter_code
_entity_poly.pdbx_strand_id
1 'polypeptide(L)' 'MSAARQVVVEADGGSRGNPGPAGYGAVVIDPATGEPLAETAEYIGVATNNVAEYR' A
#
# COMPACT_ATOMS: atom_id res chain seq x y z
N MET A 1 -6.93 -20.54 22.03
CA MET A 1 -6.50 -19.82 20.82
C MET A 1 -6.15 -18.40 21.25
N SER A 2 -5.03 -17.83 20.77
CA SER A 2 -4.80 -16.39 20.92
C SER A 2 -5.93 -15.65 20.18
N ALA A 3 -6.39 -14.52 20.71
CA ALA A 3 -7.25 -13.63 19.95
C ALA A 3 -6.50 -13.22 18.66
N ALA A 4 -7.22 -13.12 17.54
CA ALA A 4 -6.64 -12.62 16.30
C ALA A 4 -6.19 -11.16 16.50
N ARG A 5 -4.99 -10.82 16.05
CA ARG A 5 -4.51 -9.43 16.07
C ARG A 5 -5.21 -8.66 14.96
N GLN A 6 -5.87 -7.56 15.31
CA GLN A 6 -6.43 -6.62 14.34
C GLN A 6 -5.39 -5.58 13.96
N VAL A 7 -5.36 -5.21 12.69
CA VAL A 7 -4.53 -4.13 12.13
C VAL A 7 -5.36 -3.32 11.14
N VAL A 8 -4.97 -2.06 10.91
CA VAL A 8 -5.46 -1.27 9.77
C VAL A 8 -4.39 -1.30 8.69
N VAL A 9 -4.79 -1.42 7.43
CA VAL A 9 -3.88 -1.33 6.30
C VAL A 9 -4.36 -0.23 5.37
N GLU A 10 -3.51 0.74 5.10
CA GLU A 10 -3.71 1.75 4.07
C GLU A 10 -2.81 1.40 2.89
N ALA A 11 -3.36 1.41 1.69
CA ALA A 11 -2.65 1.14 0.44
C ALA A 11 -3.07 2.17 -0.61
N ASP A 12 -2.12 2.57 -1.43
CA ASP A 12 -2.32 3.54 -2.51
C ASP A 12 -1.34 3.25 -3.67
N GLY A 13 -1.81 3.50 -4.89
CA GLY A 13 -1.08 3.25 -6.12
C GLY A 13 -1.13 4.42 -7.09
N GLY A 14 0.04 4.86 -7.55
CA GLY A 14 0.17 6.02 -8.43
C GLY A 14 0.85 5.70 -9.76
N SER A 15 0.46 6.42 -10.82
CA SER A 15 1.16 6.41 -12.11
C SER A 15 1.29 7.81 -12.70
N ARG A 16 2.46 8.13 -13.27
CA ARG A 16 2.74 9.39 -13.99
C ARG A 16 2.37 9.28 -15.46
N GLY A 17 1.08 9.10 -15.72
CA GLY A 17 0.51 8.80 -17.05
C GLY A 17 -0.48 7.64 -16.97
N ASN A 18 -1.19 7.31 -18.05
CA ASN A 18 -2.13 6.19 -18.08
C ASN A 18 -2.05 5.39 -19.40
N PRO A 19 -0.95 4.64 -19.65
CA PRO A 19 0.08 4.24 -18.69
C PRO A 19 1.27 5.22 -18.55
N GLY A 20 2.05 5.07 -17.47
CA GLY A 20 3.27 5.84 -17.19
C GLY A 20 4.11 5.17 -16.09
N PRO A 21 5.27 5.73 -15.71
CA PRO A 21 6.04 5.25 -14.57
C PRO A 21 5.17 5.19 -13.31
N ALA A 22 5.12 4.04 -12.65
CA ALA A 22 4.16 3.73 -11.62
C ALA A 22 4.81 3.06 -10.41
N GLY A 23 4.18 3.23 -9.26
CA GLY A 23 4.57 2.59 -8.00
C GLY A 23 3.40 2.57 -7.04
N TYR A 24 3.54 1.82 -5.97
CA TYR A 24 2.54 1.74 -4.90
C TYR A 24 3.22 1.83 -3.54
N GLY A 25 2.41 2.06 -2.52
CA GLY A 25 2.81 2.01 -1.12
C GLY A 25 1.71 1.41 -0.26
N ALA A 26 2.10 0.77 0.84
CA ALA A 26 1.17 0.34 1.88
C ALA A 26 1.80 0.47 3.27
N VAL A 27 0.97 0.79 4.26
CA VAL A 27 1.33 0.87 5.68
C VAL A 27 0.38 0.02 6.51
N VAL A 28 0.94 -0.76 7.43
CA VAL A 28 0.19 -1.49 8.46
C VAL A 28 0.23 -0.66 9.73
N ILE A 29 -0.92 -0.36 10.30
CA ILE A 29 -1.07 0.55 11.43
C ILE A 29 -1.68 -0.20 12.62
N ASP A 30 -1.17 0.06 13.81
CA ASP A 30 -1.82 -0.38 15.04
C ASP A 30 -3.08 0.46 15.29
N PRO A 31 -4.28 -0.12 15.30
CA PRO A 31 -5.51 0.65 15.44
C PRO A 31 -5.68 1.29 16.83
N ALA A 32 -4.96 0.82 17.85
CA ALA A 32 -5.06 1.36 19.20
C ALA A 32 -4.20 2.61 19.39
N THR A 33 -3.02 2.66 18.76
CA THR A 33 -2.06 3.75 18.94
C THR A 33 -1.95 4.67 17.72
N GLY A 34 -2.35 4.20 16.53
CA GLY A 34 -2.12 4.89 15.27
C GLY A 34 -0.68 4.82 14.77
N GLU A 35 0.19 4.05 15.42
CA GLU A 35 1.60 3.92 15.02
C GLU A 35 1.77 2.95 13.85
N PRO A 36 2.68 3.24 12.90
CA PRO A 36 3.02 2.31 11.83
C PRO A 36 3.78 1.10 12.41
N LEU A 37 3.30 -0.09 12.07
CA LEU A 37 3.90 -1.38 12.40
C LEU A 37 4.86 -1.86 11.30
N ALA A 38 4.55 -1.56 10.05
CA ALA A 38 5.35 -1.88 8.87
C ALA A 38 4.94 -1.02 7.68
N GLU A 39 5.87 -0.79 6.76
CA GLU A 39 5.65 -0.03 5.52
C GLU A 39 6.33 -0.74 4.35
N THR A 40 5.73 -0.66 3.17
CA THR A 40 6.33 -1.10 1.91
C THR A 40 6.03 -0.10 0.81
N ALA A 41 6.98 0.05 -0.12
CA ALA A 41 6.78 0.81 -1.34
C ALA A 41 7.64 0.22 -2.46
N GLU A 42 7.08 0.14 -3.67
CA GLU A 42 7.77 -0.44 -4.81
C GLU A 42 7.52 0.37 -6.08
N TYR A 43 8.59 0.53 -6.88
CA TYR A 43 8.47 0.97 -8.26
C TYR A 43 8.17 -0.24 -9.16
N ILE A 44 7.03 -0.22 -9.85
CA ILE A 44 6.50 -1.37 -10.61
C ILE A 44 6.69 -1.23 -12.12
N GLY A 45 7.52 -0.29 -12.57
CA GLY A 45 7.75 -0.03 -14.00
C GLY A 45 6.71 0.89 -14.61
N VAL A 46 6.33 0.63 -15.87
CA VAL A 46 5.30 1.40 -16.58
C VAL A 46 3.96 0.67 -16.47
N ALA A 47 3.00 1.30 -15.78
CA ALA A 47 1.67 0.75 -15.55
C ALA A 47 0.59 1.85 -15.56
N THR A 48 -0.68 1.46 -15.62
CA THR A 48 -1.81 2.37 -15.40
C THR A 48 -1.96 2.67 -13.91
N ASN A 49 -2.71 3.73 -13.56
CA ASN A 49 -3.08 3.99 -12.17
C ASN A 49 -3.82 2.82 -11.54
N ASN A 50 -4.78 2.22 -12.26
CA ASN A 50 -5.55 1.09 -11.76
C ASN A 50 -4.67 -0.15 -11.50
N VAL A 51 -3.59 -0.35 -12.30
CA VAL A 51 -2.65 -1.44 -12.03
C VAL A 51 -1.76 -1.12 -10.82
N ALA A 52 -1.38 0.14 -10.62
CA ALA A 52 -0.62 0.55 -9.45
C ALA A 52 -1.39 0.32 -8.14
N GLU A 53 -2.71 0.55 -8.13
CA GLU A 53 -3.58 0.37 -6.96
C GLU A 53 -3.75 -1.10 -6.53
N TYR A 54 -3.56 -2.05 -7.45
CA TYR A 54 -3.87 -3.47 -7.26
C TYR A 54 -2.64 -4.40 -7.24
N ARG A 55 -1.43 -3.83 -7.32
CA ARG A 55 -0.17 -4.59 -7.45
C ARG A 55 0.43 -5.02 -6.13
#